data_AF-A0A821LRG3-F1
#
_entry.id   AF-A0A821LRG3-F1
#
_cell.length_a   1.000
_cell.length_b   1.000
_cell.length_c   1.000
_cell.angle_alpha   90.00
_cell.angle_beta   90.00
_cell.angle_gamma   90.00
#
_symmetry.space_group_name_H-M   'P 1'
#
loop_
_entity.id
_entity.type
_entity.pdbx_description
1 polymer ?
#
loop_
_entity_poly.entity_id
_entity_poly.type
_entity_poly.pdbx_seq_one_letter_code
_entity_poly.pdbx_strand_id
1 'polypeptide(L)'
;MATSLAYLASVQKMLTRYGMSTYVAFGNIGNLLAIAVFIQPEQRRNACSLYLLTMTVFNICCLNVGIIPIIYTLDYYDITTATLLGCQMQFYFRHVFFQMLRTAKALSCMDRYAICSSNVRFRALSHPKVAIYVMIGCFISWSLIIIFFSWIRSVQNNSCNIFNETYAMIYTIYH
;
A
#
# COMPACT_ATOMS: atom_id res chain seq x y z
N MET A 1 8.91 -5.26 -36.76
CA MET A 1 8.38 -4.49 -35.62
C MET A 1 7.09 -5.04 -35.03
N ALA A 2 6.15 -5.59 -35.81
CA ALA A 2 4.90 -6.17 -35.25
C ALA A 2 5.15 -7.43 -34.39
N THR A 3 6.13 -8.26 -34.74
CA THR A 3 6.49 -9.50 -34.01
C THR A 3 7.10 -9.23 -32.63
N SER A 4 7.90 -8.16 -32.48
CA SER A 4 8.50 -7.78 -31.20
C SER A 4 7.48 -7.22 -30.21
N LEU A 5 6.47 -6.49 -30.69
CA LEU A 5 5.37 -5.99 -29.85
C LEU A 5 4.47 -7.13 -29.34
N ALA A 6 4.16 -8.10 -30.22
CA ALA A 6 3.39 -9.29 -29.84
C ALA A 6 4.14 -10.17 -28.82
N TYR A 7 5.46 -10.31 -28.97
CA TYR A 7 6.29 -11.03 -28.00
C TYR A 7 6.29 -10.34 -26.64
N LEU A 8 6.48 -9.02 -26.60
CA LEU A 8 6.49 -8.25 -25.36
C LEU A 8 5.15 -8.36 -24.61
N ALA A 9 4.03 -8.24 -25.32
CA ALA A 9 2.68 -8.38 -24.74
C ALA A 9 2.44 -9.79 -24.18
N SER A 10 2.93 -10.82 -24.86
CA SER A 10 2.84 -12.21 -24.38
C SER A 10 3.65 -12.43 -23.11
N VAL A 11 4.90 -11.96 -23.08
CA VAL A 11 5.77 -12.05 -21.90
C VAL A 11 5.15 -11.29 -20.72
N GLN A 12 4.64 -10.08 -20.95
CA GLN A 12 3.96 -9.30 -19.91
C GLN A 12 2.74 -10.05 -19.36
N LYS A 13 1.92 -10.67 -20.22
CA LYS A 13 0.77 -11.46 -19.77
C LYS A 13 1.19 -12.66 -18.91
N MET A 14 2.22 -13.39 -19.33
CA MET A 14 2.75 -14.54 -18.56
C MET A 14 3.33 -14.09 -17.22
N LEU A 15 4.10 -13.01 -17.19
CA LEU A 15 4.70 -12.47 -15.98
C LEU A 15 3.63 -11.96 -15.00
N THR A 16 2.61 -11.26 -15.50
CA THR A 16 1.49 -10.82 -14.66
C THR A 16 0.72 -12.01 -14.10
N ARG A 17 0.41 -13.02 -14.92
CA ARG A 17 -0.40 -14.16 -14.48
C ARG A 17 0.33 -15.04 -13.46
N TYR A 18 1.59 -15.41 -13.72
CA TYR A 18 2.34 -16.34 -12.88
C TYR A 18 3.23 -15.63 -11.84
N GLY A 19 3.85 -14.52 -12.21
CA GLY A 19 4.70 -13.75 -11.30
C GLY A 19 3.90 -13.05 -10.21
N MET A 20 2.79 -12.38 -10.56
CA MET A 20 2.00 -11.71 -9.54
C MET A 20 1.19 -12.67 -8.66
N SER A 21 0.69 -13.79 -9.20
CA SER A 21 -0.04 -14.79 -8.40
C SER A 21 0.86 -15.49 -7.38
N THR A 22 2.08 -15.87 -7.76
CA THR A 22 3.06 -16.42 -6.82
C THR A 22 3.45 -15.39 -5.76
N TYR A 23 3.70 -14.14 -6.16
CA TYR A 23 3.98 -13.06 -5.22
C TYR A 23 2.84 -12.84 -4.21
N VAL A 24 1.58 -12.86 -4.65
CA VAL A 24 0.41 -12.76 -3.78
C VAL A 24 0.30 -13.98 -2.85
N ALA A 25 0.55 -15.19 -3.35
CA ALA A 25 0.47 -16.41 -2.53
C ALA A 25 1.53 -16.40 -1.42
N PHE A 26 2.81 -16.25 -1.77
CA PHE A 26 3.90 -16.19 -0.79
C PHE A 26 3.78 -14.96 0.12
N GLY A 27 3.38 -13.82 -0.43
CA GLY A 27 3.17 -12.59 0.33
C GLY A 27 2.08 -12.74 1.39
N ASN A 28 0.92 -13.32 1.05
CA ASN A 28 -0.14 -13.57 2.03
C ASN A 28 0.31 -14.56 3.11
N ILE A 29 0.94 -15.67 2.73
CA ILE A 29 1.44 -16.66 3.70
C ILE A 29 2.44 -16.01 4.67
N GLY A 30 3.43 -15.28 4.15
CA GLY A 30 4.43 -14.60 4.98
C GLY A 30 3.83 -13.56 5.93
N ASN A 31 2.88 -12.74 5.44
CA ASN A 31 2.22 -11.76 6.30
C ASN A 31 1.29 -12.41 7.33
N LEU A 32 0.60 -13.50 7.02
CA LEU A 32 -0.24 -14.24 7.97
C LEU A 32 0.60 -14.83 9.12
N LEU A 33 1.75 -15.43 8.79
CA LEU A 33 2.71 -15.91 9.79
C LEU A 33 3.24 -14.77 10.65
N ALA A 34 3.56 -13.62 10.04
CA ALA A 34 4.02 -12.44 10.79
C ALA A 34 2.94 -11.91 11.74
N ILE A 35 1.67 -11.86 11.31
CA ILE A 35 0.55 -11.48 12.18
C ILE A 35 0.41 -12.47 13.34
N ALA A 36 0.51 -13.77 13.09
CA ALA A 36 0.43 -14.80 14.14
C ALA A 36 1.53 -14.63 15.22
N VAL A 37 2.71 -14.16 14.84
CA VAL A 37 3.80 -13.84 15.78
C VAL A 37 3.54 -12.53 16.52
N PHE A 38 3.20 -11.45 15.81
CA PHE A 38 3.07 -10.12 16.40
C PHE A 38 1.76 -9.88 17.16
N ILE A 39 0.74 -10.71 16.99
CA ILE A 39 -0.51 -10.63 17.76
C ILE A 39 -0.33 -11.09 19.22
N GLN A 40 0.75 -11.83 19.52
CA GLN A 40 1.02 -12.35 20.86
C GLN A 40 1.12 -11.19 21.88
N PRO A 41 0.51 -11.35 23.07
CA PRO A 41 0.39 -10.27 24.05
C PRO A 41 1.76 -9.77 24.54
N GLU A 42 2.76 -10.64 24.60
CA GLU A 42 4.13 -10.26 24.98
C GLU A 42 4.75 -9.30 23.96
N GLN A 43 4.55 -9.57 22.67
CA GLN A 43 5.09 -8.74 21.59
C GLN A 43 4.38 -7.39 21.54
N ARG A 44 3.06 -7.33 21.79
CA ARG A 44 2.25 -6.09 21.76
C ARG A 44 2.64 -5.04 22.80
N ARG A 45 3.50 -5.38 23.77
CA ARG A 45 4.01 -4.42 24.77
C ARG A 45 5.05 -3.46 24.17
N ASN A 46 5.66 -3.82 23.04
CA ASN A 46 6.66 -3.01 22.36
C ASN A 46 6.01 -2.11 21.30
N ALA A 47 6.39 -0.83 21.22
CA ALA A 47 5.90 0.06 20.17
C ALA A 47 6.36 -0.39 18.76
N CYS A 48 7.61 -0.81 18.61
CA CYS A 48 8.16 -1.29 17.35
C CYS A 48 7.36 -2.46 16.76
N SER A 49 6.96 -3.43 17.57
CA SER A 49 6.20 -4.60 17.10
C SER A 49 4.79 -4.22 16.66
N LEU A 50 4.17 -3.21 17.29
CA LEU A 50 2.87 -2.66 16.87
C LEU A 50 2.98 -1.99 15.50
N TYR A 51 4.05 -1.24 15.22
CA TYR A 51 4.29 -0.70 13.88
C TYR A 51 4.47 -1.81 12.83
N LEU A 52 5.21 -2.87 13.16
CA LEU A 52 5.40 -4.02 12.27
C LEU A 52 4.11 -4.82 12.05
N LEU A 53 3.29 -5.01 13.09
CA LEU A 53 1.98 -5.63 12.97
C LEU A 53 1.10 -4.83 12.02
N THR A 54 1.00 -3.51 12.22
CA THR A 54 0.24 -2.61 11.36
C THR A 54 0.75 -2.66 9.91
N MET A 55 2.07 -2.67 9.71
CA MET A 55 2.68 -2.83 8.39
C MET A 55 2.23 -4.13 7.71
N THR A 56 2.24 -5.27 8.42
CA THR A 56 1.83 -6.57 7.85
C THR A 56 0.35 -6.62 7.51
N VAL A 57 -0.52 -6.01 8.32
CA VAL A 57 -1.96 -5.90 8.03
C VAL A 57 -2.19 -5.07 6.77
N PHE A 58 -1.59 -3.89 6.68
CA PHE A 58 -1.70 -3.06 5.47
C PHE A 58 -1.05 -3.71 4.25
N ASN A 59 -0.01 -4.52 4.42
CA ASN A 59 0.61 -5.27 3.33
C ASN A 59 -0.35 -6.31 2.74
N ILE A 60 -1.10 -7.03 3.58
CA ILE A 60 -2.16 -7.94 3.11
C ILE A 60 -3.22 -7.15 2.34
N CYS A 61 -3.69 -6.02 2.87
CA CYS A 61 -4.67 -5.19 2.17
C CYS A 61 -4.13 -4.68 0.82
N CYS A 62 -2.87 -4.23 0.76
CA CYS A 62 -2.18 -3.82 -0.47
C CYS A 62 -2.11 -4.94 -1.50
N LEU A 63 -1.69 -6.14 -1.10
CA LEU A 63 -1.56 -7.28 -2.01
C LEU A 63 -2.91 -7.66 -2.60
N ASN A 64 -3.94 -7.74 -1.76
CA ASN A 64 -5.26 -8.16 -2.20
C ASN A 64 -5.95 -7.08 -3.05
N VAL A 65 -5.96 -5.82 -2.61
CA VAL A 65 -6.65 -4.73 -3.33
C VAL A 65 -5.83 -4.23 -4.54
N GLY A 66 -4.50 -4.30 -4.47
CA GLY A 66 -3.63 -3.83 -5.53
C GLY A 66 -3.46 -4.83 -6.67
N ILE A 67 -3.29 -6.12 -6.36
CA ILE A 67 -2.82 -7.12 -7.34
C ILE A 67 -3.96 -8.03 -7.84
N ILE A 68 -4.93 -8.40 -6.99
CA ILE A 68 -6.04 -9.28 -7.43
C ILE A 68 -6.81 -8.66 -8.60
N PRO A 69 -7.16 -7.36 -8.59
CA PRO A 69 -7.84 -6.77 -9.73
C PRO A 69 -7.00 -6.86 -11.02
N ILE A 70 -5.69 -6.69 -10.95
CA ILE A 70 -4.80 -6.79 -12.12
C ILE A 70 -4.80 -8.20 -12.70
N ILE A 71 -4.82 -9.23 -11.86
CA ILE A 71 -4.90 -10.62 -12.33
C ILE A 71 -6.29 -10.91 -12.90
N TYR A 72 -7.35 -10.40 -12.27
CA TYR A 72 -8.73 -10.59 -12.71
C TYR A 72 -8.99 -9.97 -14.09
N THR A 73 -8.42 -8.80 -14.36
CA THR A 73 -8.60 -8.09 -15.64
C THR A 73 -7.86 -8.71 -16.83
N LEU A 74 -7.02 -9.74 -16.62
CA LEU A 74 -6.44 -10.52 -17.71
C LEU A 74 -7.46 -11.40 -18.43
N ASP A 75 -8.46 -11.89 -17.70
CA ASP A 75 -9.44 -12.88 -18.17
C ASP A 75 -10.88 -12.30 -18.24
N TYR A 76 -11.15 -11.19 -17.54
CA TYR A 76 -12.48 -10.58 -17.44
C TYR A 76 -12.48 -9.07 -17.75
N TYR A 77 -13.67 -8.55 -18.06
CA TYR A 77 -13.88 -7.12 -18.31
C TYR A 77 -13.56 -6.27 -17.07
N ASP A 78 -12.77 -5.22 -17.27
CA ASP A 78 -12.25 -4.37 -16.19
C ASP A 78 -13.30 -3.37 -15.70
N ILE A 79 -14.02 -3.74 -14.63
CA ILE A 79 -15.01 -2.90 -13.94
C ILE A 79 -14.34 -1.64 -13.36
N THR A 80 -13.04 -1.73 -13.03
CA THR A 80 -12.25 -0.69 -12.40
C THR A 80 -11.89 0.44 -13.35
N THR A 81 -11.73 0.15 -14.65
CA THR A 81 -11.59 1.18 -15.68
C THR A 81 -12.92 1.56 -16.33
N ALA A 82 -13.95 0.72 -16.21
CA ALA A 82 -15.26 0.96 -16.80
C ALA A 82 -16.10 1.99 -16.03
N THR A 83 -15.90 2.10 -14.72
CA THR A 83 -16.69 3.00 -13.86
C THR A 83 -15.80 4.01 -13.15
N LEU A 84 -16.23 5.27 -13.13
CA LEU A 84 -15.52 6.35 -12.44
C LEU A 84 -15.31 6.02 -10.95
N LEU A 85 -16.35 5.55 -10.28
CA LEU A 85 -16.32 5.14 -8.88
C LEU A 85 -15.36 3.97 -8.64
N GLY A 86 -15.34 2.98 -9.53
CA GLY A 86 -14.44 1.83 -9.44
C GLY A 86 -12.98 2.26 -9.48
N CYS A 87 -12.62 3.13 -10.43
CA CYS A 87 -11.25 3.63 -10.51
C CYS A 87 -10.86 4.47 -9.28
N GLN A 88 -11.71 5.41 -8.88
CA GLN A 88 -11.44 6.29 -7.74
C GLN A 88 -11.23 5.48 -6.45
N MET A 89 -12.06 4.47 -6.22
CA MET A 89 -11.95 3.60 -5.05
C MET A 89 -10.69 2.73 -5.10
N GLN A 90 -10.39 2.09 -6.23
CA GLN A 90 -9.19 1.26 -6.35
C GLN A 90 -7.93 2.09 -6.15
N PHE A 91 -7.88 3.27 -6.76
CA PHE A 91 -6.79 4.21 -6.57
C PHE A 91 -6.64 4.62 -5.11
N TYR A 92 -7.74 5.03 -4.47
CA TYR A 92 -7.76 5.43 -3.08
C TYR A 92 -7.18 4.35 -2.16
N PHE A 93 -7.74 3.14 -2.19
CA PHE A 93 -7.30 2.06 -1.31
C PHE A 93 -5.84 1.66 -1.57
N ARG A 94 -5.45 1.51 -2.84
CA ARG A 94 -4.08 1.14 -3.20
C ARG A 94 -3.07 2.15 -2.64
N HIS A 95 -3.33 3.44 -2.82
CA HIS A 95 -2.41 4.47 -2.36
C HIS A 95 -2.40 4.63 -0.84
N VAL A 96 -3.56 4.58 -0.17
CA VAL A 96 -3.63 4.72 1.30
C VAL A 96 -2.87 3.60 1.96
N PHE A 97 -3.13 2.35 1.57
CA PHE A 97 -2.46 1.20 2.16
C PHE A 97 -0.95 1.21 1.89
N PHE A 98 -0.53 1.64 0.70
CA PHE A 98 0.89 1.67 0.35
C PHE A 98 1.67 2.75 1.12
N GLN A 99 1.09 3.95 1.29
CA GLN A 99 1.71 4.99 2.12
C GLN A 99 1.72 4.60 3.61
N MET A 100 0.68 3.92 4.09
CA MET A 100 0.66 3.39 5.45
C MET A 100 1.74 2.33 5.69
N LEU A 101 1.98 1.47 4.71
CA LEU A 101 3.07 0.48 4.78
C LEU A 101 4.44 1.17 4.88
N ARG A 102 4.69 2.18 4.02
CA ARG A 102 5.94 2.95 4.04
C ARG A 102 6.12 3.71 5.35
N THR A 103 5.08 4.36 5.86
CA THR A 103 5.15 5.11 7.12
C THR A 103 5.30 4.22 8.33
N ALA A 104 4.59 3.08 8.41
CA ALA A 104 4.76 2.11 9.48
C ALA A 104 6.21 1.57 9.53
N LYS A 105 6.81 1.29 8.36
CA LYS A 105 8.22 0.90 8.26
C LYS A 105 9.17 2.01 8.70
N ALA A 106 8.92 3.25 8.32
CA ALA A 106 9.75 4.38 8.74
C ALA A 106 9.66 4.61 10.26
N LEU A 107 8.44 4.56 10.82
CA LEU A 107 8.18 4.73 12.24
C LEU A 107 8.81 3.62 13.09
N SER A 108 8.84 2.37 12.61
CA SER A 108 9.52 1.29 13.32
C SER A 108 11.03 1.52 13.42
N CYS A 109 11.66 2.07 12.38
CA CYS A 109 13.07 2.48 12.42
C CYS A 109 13.30 3.67 13.36
N MET A 110 12.42 4.67 13.33
CA MET A 110 12.48 5.82 14.24
C MET A 110 12.31 5.40 15.71
N ASP A 111 11.43 4.45 15.99
CA ASP A 111 11.21 3.89 17.32
C ASP A 111 12.48 3.20 17.84
N ARG A 112 13.15 2.41 17.00
CA ARG A 112 14.43 1.77 17.36
C ARG A 112 15.52 2.79 17.65
N TYR A 113 15.61 3.84 16.84
CA TYR A 113 16.52 4.96 17.11
C TYR A 113 16.21 5.65 18.44
N ALA A 114 14.92 5.88 18.72
CA ALA A 114 14.47 6.53 19.96
C ALA A 114 14.81 5.72 21.22
N ILE A 115 14.72 4.38 21.16
CA ILE A 115 15.11 3.48 22.26
C ILE A 115 16.62 3.55 22.53
N CYS A 116 17.44 3.61 21.49
CA CYS A 116 18.90 3.67 21.61
C CYS A 116 19.44 5.05 22.00
N SER A 117 18.61 6.10 21.94
CA SER A 117 19.02 7.45 22.30
C SER A 117 19.25 7.60 23.81
N SER A 118 20.30 8.34 24.19
CA SER A 118 20.60 8.68 25.59
C SER A 118 19.58 9.65 26.20
N ASN A 119 18.80 10.34 25.37
CA ASN A 119 17.88 11.38 25.83
C ASN A 119 16.51 10.78 26.19
N VAL A 120 16.13 10.98 27.46
CA VAL A 120 14.91 10.43 28.07
C VAL A 120 13.63 10.86 27.33
N ARG A 121 13.60 12.06 26.75
CA ARG A 121 12.43 12.57 26.00
C ARG A 121 12.17 11.76 24.75
N PHE A 122 13.22 11.37 24.02
CA PHE A 122 13.09 10.52 22.84
C PHE A 122 12.67 9.10 23.22
N ARG A 123 13.25 8.54 24.29
CA ARG A 123 12.86 7.21 24.77
C ARG A 123 11.40 7.14 25.22
N ALA A 124 10.85 8.23 25.77
CA ALA A 124 9.45 8.30 26.18
C ALA A 124 8.46 8.22 24.99
N LEU A 125 8.89 8.58 23.77
CA LEU A 125 8.06 8.46 22.56
C LEU A 125 7.83 7.00 22.15
N SER A 126 8.69 6.07 22.57
CA SER A 126 8.60 4.63 22.27
C SER A 126 7.52 3.89 23.10
N HIS A 127 6.55 4.63 23.65
CA HIS A 127 5.45 4.03 24.39
C HIS A 127 4.39 3.48 23.41
N PRO A 128 3.88 2.25 23.61
CA PRO A 128 2.91 1.63 22.70
C PRO A 128 1.61 2.44 22.53
N LYS A 129 1.17 3.16 23.58
CA LYS A 129 0.02 4.06 23.49
C LYS A 129 0.27 5.22 22.52
N VAL A 130 1.44 5.85 22.62
CA VAL A 130 1.84 6.94 21.71
C VAL A 130 1.93 6.42 20.29
N ALA A 131 2.50 5.22 20.09
CA ALA A 131 2.60 4.59 18.79
C ALA A 131 1.23 4.43 18.10
N ILE A 132 0.20 3.99 18.84
CA ILE A 132 -1.17 3.86 18.32
C ILE A 132 -1.72 5.22 17.88
N TYR A 133 -1.60 6.27 18.71
CA TYR A 133 -2.07 7.60 18.36
C TYR A 133 -1.35 8.17 17.13
N VAL A 134 -0.03 7.97 17.02
CA VAL A 134 0.75 8.38 15.87
C VAL A 134 0.30 7.65 14.60
N MET A 135 0.07 6.33 14.67
CA MET A 135 -0.42 5.56 13.52
C MET A 135 -1.81 6.02 13.06
N ILE A 136 -2.73 6.28 13.99
CA ILE A 136 -4.07 6.79 13.65
C ILE A 136 -3.97 8.18 13.02
N GLY A 137 -3.14 9.06 13.58
CA GLY A 137 -2.91 10.39 13.01
C GLY A 137 -2.35 10.34 11.59
N CYS A 138 -1.35 9.49 11.34
CA CYS A 138 -0.81 9.25 9.99
C CYS A 138 -1.86 8.67 9.05
N PHE A 139 -2.69 7.72 9.51
CA PHE A 139 -3.74 7.15 8.68
C PHE A 139 -4.73 8.21 8.22
N ILE A 140 -5.18 9.08 9.13
CA ILE A 140 -6.10 10.17 8.82
C ILE A 140 -5.46 11.15 7.84
N SER A 141 -4.22 11.58 8.08
CA SER A 141 -3.55 12.55 7.22
C SER A 141 -3.36 12.02 5.80
N TRP A 142 -2.89 10.78 5.64
CA TRP A 142 -2.75 10.17 4.31
C TRP A 142 -4.08 9.94 3.62
N SER A 143 -5.12 9.52 4.37
CA SER A 143 -6.46 9.33 3.82
C SER A 143 -7.01 10.63 3.24
N LEU A 144 -6.90 11.75 3.96
CA LEU A 144 -7.36 13.06 3.49
C LEU A 144 -6.63 13.53 2.22
N ILE A 145 -5.30 13.40 2.19
CA ILE A 145 -4.49 13.76 1.02
C ILE A 145 -4.93 12.94 -0.20
N ILE A 146 -5.12 11.63 -0.03
CA ILE A 146 -5.42 10.73 -1.15
C ILE A 146 -6.87 10.87 -1.62
N ILE A 147 -7.83 11.20 -0.75
CA ILE A 147 -9.20 11.54 -1.14
C ILE A 147 -9.18 12.68 -2.16
N PHE A 148 -8.40 13.74 -1.91
CA PHE A 148 -8.27 14.87 -2.82
C PHE A 148 -7.74 14.44 -4.21
N PHE A 149 -6.67 13.63 -4.25
CA PHE A 149 -6.14 13.12 -5.52
C PHE A 149 -7.08 12.14 -6.22
N SER A 150 -7.86 11.37 -5.47
CA SER A 150 -8.84 10.44 -6.03
C SER A 150 -9.97 11.19 -6.73
N TRP A 151 -10.46 12.28 -6.14
CA TRP A 151 -11.52 13.11 -6.71
C TRP A 151 -11.16 13.72 -8.08
N ILE A 152 -9.89 14.12 -8.26
CA ILE A 152 -9.42 14.75 -9.51
C ILE A 152 -9.35 13.76 -10.68
N ARG A 153 -9.36 12.44 -10.42
CA ARG A 153 -9.31 11.43 -11.48
C ARG A 153 -10.63 11.38 -12.24
N SER A 154 -10.52 11.33 -13.56
CA SER A 154 -11.63 11.06 -14.47
C SER A 154 -11.33 9.84 -15.34
N VAL A 155 -12.37 9.32 -16.01
CA VAL A 155 -12.24 8.24 -16.98
C VAL A 155 -12.42 8.84 -18.36
N GLN A 156 -11.38 8.74 -19.21
CA GLN A 156 -11.43 9.14 -20.61
C GLN A 156 -10.78 8.05 -21.45
N ASN A 157 -11.41 7.68 -22.59
CA ASN A 157 -10.94 6.63 -23.50
C ASN A 157 -10.62 5.29 -22.80
N ASN A 158 -11.51 4.82 -21.91
CA ASN A 158 -11.33 3.57 -21.15
C ASN A 158 -10.05 3.54 -20.29
N SER A 159 -9.42 4.68 -20.07
CA SER A 159 -8.25 4.85 -19.23
C SER A 159 -8.62 5.72 -18.03
N CYS A 160 -8.21 5.29 -16.85
CA CYS A 160 -8.39 6.10 -15.66
C CYS A 160 -7.09 6.79 -15.29
N ASN A 161 -7.03 8.10 -15.55
CA ASN A 161 -5.85 8.89 -15.28
C ASN A 161 -6.19 10.31 -14.81
N ILE A 162 -5.17 11.01 -14.35
CA ILE A 162 -5.24 12.45 -14.10
C ILE A 162 -4.91 13.12 -15.44
N PHE A 163 -5.90 13.70 -16.11
CA PHE A 163 -5.71 14.37 -17.40
C PHE A 163 -5.19 15.80 -17.27
N ASN A 164 -5.16 16.34 -16.05
CA ASN A 164 -4.61 17.66 -15.78
C ASN A 164 -3.10 17.56 -15.50
N GLU A 165 -2.29 18.10 -16.39
CA GLU A 165 -0.82 17.96 -16.40
C GLU A 165 -0.14 18.47 -15.12
N THR A 166 -0.66 19.55 -14.53
CA THR A 166 -0.10 20.12 -13.28
C THR A 166 -0.25 19.15 -12.12
N TYR A 167 -1.42 18.51 -11.99
CA TYR A 167 -1.68 17.55 -10.92
C TYR A 167 -1.03 16.18 -11.19
N ALA A 168 -0.87 15.81 -12.46
CA ALA A 168 -0.14 14.61 -12.85
C ALA A 168 1.34 14.68 -12.43
N MET A 169 1.99 15.84 -12.62
CA MET A 169 3.37 16.07 -12.19
C MET A 169 3.51 15.99 -10.66
N ILE A 170 2.63 16.67 -9.91
CA ILE A 170 2.63 16.60 -8.44
C ILE A 170 2.48 15.14 -7.99
N TYR A 171 1.57 14.39 -8.61
CA TYR A 171 1.34 12.99 -8.28
C TYR A 171 2.55 12.07 -8.58
N THR A 172 3.32 12.32 -9.64
CA THR A 172 4.54 11.52 -9.92
C THR A 172 5.62 11.61 -8.83
N ILE A 173 5.64 12.70 -8.04
CA ILE A 173 6.59 12.85 -6.92
C ILE A 173 6.19 11.92 -5.75
N TYR A 174 4.91 11.57 -5.62
CA TYR A 174 4.39 10.73 -4.55
C TYR A 174 4.33 9.23 -4.90
N HIS A 175 4.53 8.88 -6.17
CA HIS A 175 4.46 7.51 -6.70
C HIS A 175 5.82 6.81 -6.67
#